data_AF-A0A946MKC1-F1
#
_entry.id   AF-A0A946MKC1-F1
#
_cell.length_a   1.000
_cell.length_b   1.000
_cell.length_c   1.000
_cell.angle_alpha   90.00
_cell.angle_beta   90.00
_cell.angle_gamma   90.00
#
_symmetry.space_group_name_H-M   'P 1'
#
loop_
_entity.id
_entity.type
_entity.pdbx_description
1 polymer ?
#
loop_
_entity_poly.entity_id
_entity_poly.type
_entity_poly.pdbx_seq_one_letter_code
_entity_poly.pdbx_strand_id
1 'polypeptide(L)'
;MITLQSIQRDYNNIKASYNSLLARRLEAELAVNMEKKQKGEQFRILDYARLPEKPISPDVRMLFMLSLAIGLGLGGGTAFLLEFLNPTLRRDEQIETEIGLPILASIPPLEQPGAEKKKWIGLIAFVVVSIYALTIFSAFSFFYLKGINKTLDFIKTIIQI
;
A
#
# COMPACT_ATOMS: atom_id res chain seq x y z
N MET A 1 35.58 73.69 51.50
CA MET A 1 35.93 72.26 51.69
C MET A 1 34.81 71.29 51.33
N ILE A 2 33.53 71.61 51.61
CA ILE A 2 32.40 70.68 51.42
C ILE A 2 32.15 70.33 49.93
N THR A 3 32.43 71.25 49.00
CA THR A 3 32.20 71.08 47.55
C THR A 3 33.13 70.07 46.86
N LEU A 4 34.37 69.92 47.34
CA LEU A 4 35.30 68.93 46.78
C LEU A 4 34.89 67.50 47.15
N GLN A 5 34.38 67.32 48.36
CA GLN A 5 33.94 66.00 48.86
C GLN A 5 32.65 65.53 48.17
N SER A 6 31.72 66.45 47.85
CA SER A 6 30.52 66.12 47.08
C SER A 6 30.85 65.71 45.64
N ILE A 7 31.74 66.47 44.97
CA ILE A 7 32.18 66.13 43.61
C ILE A 7 32.90 64.78 43.57
N GLN A 8 33.74 64.48 44.56
CA GLN A 8 34.43 63.18 44.65
C GLN A 8 33.45 62.02 44.83
N ARG A 9 32.41 62.18 45.65
CA ARG A 9 31.37 61.17 45.86
C ARG A 9 30.55 60.95 44.59
N ASP A 10 30.14 62.02 43.93
CA ASP A 10 29.33 61.95 42.71
C ASP A 10 30.13 61.34 41.56
N TYR A 11 31.42 61.66 41.44
CA TYR A 11 32.36 60.99 40.51
C TYR A 11 32.46 59.49 40.79
N ASN A 12 32.63 59.09 42.06
CA ASN A 12 32.71 57.69 42.44
C ASN A 12 31.40 56.94 42.15
N ASN A 13 30.24 57.56 42.38
CA ASN A 13 28.93 56.99 42.06
C ASN A 13 28.74 56.80 40.55
N ILE A 14 29.11 57.81 39.73
CA ILE A 14 29.02 57.72 38.27
C ILE A 14 29.97 56.63 37.75
N LYS A 15 31.20 56.56 38.27
CA LYS A 15 32.17 55.51 37.92
C LYS A 15 31.68 54.12 38.29
N ALA A 16 31.07 53.96 39.47
CA ALA A 16 30.49 52.70 39.91
C ALA A 16 29.32 52.28 38.99
N SER A 17 28.42 53.20 38.65
CA SER A 17 27.32 52.95 37.70
C SER A 17 27.83 52.58 36.32
N TYR A 18 28.81 53.31 35.78
CA TYR A 18 29.45 52.99 34.49
C TYR A 18 30.05 51.58 34.49
N ASN A 19 30.82 51.25 35.53
CA ASN A 19 31.43 49.93 35.66
C ASN A 19 30.37 48.82 35.74
N SER A 20 29.25 49.06 36.43
CA SER A 20 28.15 48.09 36.51
C SER A 20 27.46 47.86 35.15
N LEU A 21 27.27 48.92 34.36
CA LEU A 21 26.68 48.83 33.02
C LEU A 21 27.65 48.14 32.04
N LEU A 22 28.95 48.44 32.16
CA LEU A 22 29.98 47.79 31.38
C LEU A 22 30.04 46.28 31.67
N ALA A 23 29.99 45.88 32.94
CA ALA A 23 29.94 44.48 33.34
C ALA A 23 28.72 43.76 32.76
N ARG A 24 27.52 44.34 32.89
CA ARG A 24 26.29 43.79 32.30
C ARG A 24 26.36 43.67 30.78
N ARG A 25 26.95 44.66 30.09
CA ARG A 25 27.17 44.61 28.63
C ARG A 25 28.09 43.44 28.26
N LEU A 26 29.20 43.28 28.98
CA LEU A 26 30.15 42.20 28.73
C LEU A 26 29.53 40.83 29.00
N GLU A 27 28.76 40.68 30.07
CA GLU A 27 28.03 39.43 30.37
C GLU A 27 27.00 39.10 29.30
N ALA A 28 26.21 40.08 28.84
CA ALA A 28 25.26 39.88 27.75
C ALA A 28 25.97 39.55 26.43
N GLU A 29 27.08 40.20 26.13
CA GLU A 29 27.89 39.92 24.94
C GLU A 29 28.51 38.51 25.01
N LEU A 30 28.97 38.06 26.19
CA LEU A 30 29.41 36.69 26.42
C LEU A 30 28.28 35.68 26.26
N ALA A 31 27.09 35.96 26.81
CA ALA A 31 25.90 35.11 26.65
C ALA A 31 25.50 34.98 25.18
N VAL A 32 25.42 36.10 24.45
CA VAL A 32 25.13 36.11 23.01
C VAL A 32 26.21 35.40 22.21
N ASN A 33 27.49 35.55 22.58
CA ASN A 33 28.58 34.83 21.92
C ASN A 33 28.55 33.33 22.24
N MET A 34 28.14 32.90 23.44
CA MET A 34 27.96 31.48 23.78
C MET A 34 26.79 30.84 23.03
N GLU A 35 25.69 31.57 22.87
CA GLU A 35 24.54 31.18 22.05
C GLU A 35 24.93 31.10 20.57
N LYS A 36 25.56 32.15 20.02
CA LYS A 36 26.07 32.18 18.64
C LYS A 36 27.11 31.11 18.36
N LYS A 37 27.98 30.79 19.33
CA LYS A 37 28.98 29.71 19.23
C LYS A 37 28.39 28.32 19.51
N GLN A 38 27.07 28.18 19.58
CA GLN A 38 26.38 26.88 19.57
C GLN A 38 26.78 25.97 20.76
N LYS A 39 27.00 26.55 21.95
CA LYS A 39 27.05 25.76 23.20
C LYS A 39 25.69 25.62 23.90
N GLY A 40 24.64 26.24 23.37
CA GLY A 40 23.25 25.94 23.72
C GLY A 40 22.82 24.71 22.91
N GLU A 41 22.81 23.56 23.57
CA GLU A 41 22.37 22.27 23.06
C GLU A 41 22.93 21.88 21.69
N GLN A 42 24.08 21.19 21.71
CA GLN A 42 24.52 20.40 20.56
C GLN A 42 23.43 19.35 20.28
N PHE A 43 22.54 19.64 19.34
CA PHE A 43 21.61 18.66 18.79
C PHE A 43 22.43 17.61 18.04
N ARG A 44 22.89 16.59 18.79
CA ARG A 44 23.48 15.40 18.23
C ARG A 44 22.33 14.51 17.78
N ILE A 45 22.30 14.23 16.47
CA ILE A 45 21.39 13.23 15.92
C ILE A 45 21.76 11.89 16.59
N LEU A 46 20.91 11.43 17.52
CA LEU A 46 21.12 10.20 18.26
C LEU A 46 20.63 8.99 17.46
N ASP A 47 19.55 9.16 16.70
CA ASP A 47 19.04 8.17 15.76
C ASP A 47 18.60 8.87 14.47
N TYR A 48 19.05 8.34 13.35
CA TYR A 48 18.66 8.83 12.03
C TYR A 48 17.25 8.31 11.71
N ALA A 49 16.50 9.07 10.91
CA ALA A 49 15.19 8.64 10.44
C ALA A 49 15.33 7.30 9.68
N ARG A 50 14.87 6.21 10.30
CA ARG A 50 14.87 4.90 9.68
C ARG A 50 13.73 4.86 8.67
N LEU A 51 14.06 4.51 7.43
CA LEU A 51 13.06 4.15 6.44
C LEU A 51 12.24 2.98 7.00
N PRO A 52 10.90 3.00 6.84
CA PRO A 52 10.05 1.96 7.39
C PRO A 52 10.44 0.59 6.82
N GLU A 53 10.83 -0.33 7.70
CA GLU A 53 11.23 -1.70 7.34
C GLU A 53 10.08 -2.51 6.74
N LYS A 54 8.84 -2.06 6.96
CA LYS A 54 7.62 -2.67 6.42
C LYS A 54 6.74 -1.59 5.80
N PRO A 55 6.21 -1.82 4.58
CA PRO A 55 5.29 -0.88 3.96
C PRO A 55 4.07 -0.69 4.86
N ILE A 56 3.76 0.57 5.19
CA ILE A 56 2.64 0.94 6.06
C ILE A 56 1.28 0.79 5.35
N SER A 57 1.33 0.72 4.01
CA SER A 57 0.18 0.59 3.12
C SER A 57 0.64 -0.07 1.80
N PRO A 58 -0.18 -0.89 1.11
CA PRO A 58 -1.43 -1.53 1.52
C PRO A 58 -1.21 -2.94 2.08
N ASP A 59 -2.17 -3.45 2.87
CA ASP A 59 -2.19 -4.83 3.35
C ASP A 59 -2.44 -5.82 2.19
N VAL A 60 -1.37 -6.15 1.47
CA VAL A 60 -1.38 -7.04 0.30
C VAL A 60 -1.97 -8.42 0.61
N ARG A 61 -1.92 -8.86 1.87
CA ARG A 61 -2.53 -10.13 2.32
C ARG A 61 -4.05 -10.08 2.26
N MET A 62 -4.65 -8.97 2.70
CA MET A 62 -6.10 -8.77 2.66
C MET A 62 -6.58 -8.62 1.22
N LEU A 63 -5.83 -7.90 0.38
CA LEU A 63 -6.18 -7.72 -1.03
C LEU A 63 -6.13 -9.03 -1.83
N PHE A 64 -5.16 -9.92 -1.54
CA PHE A 64 -5.10 -11.26 -2.14
C PHE A 64 -6.29 -12.13 -1.74
N MET A 65 -6.64 -12.12 -0.45
CA MET A 65 -7.76 -12.91 0.04
C MET A 65 -9.09 -12.40 -0.55
N LEU A 66 -9.22 -11.09 -0.71
CA LEU A 66 -10.37 -10.45 -1.33
C LEU A 66 -10.47 -10.75 -2.83
N SER A 67 -9.36 -10.67 -3.58
CA SER A 67 -9.37 -10.95 -5.02
C SER A 67 -9.70 -12.42 -5.31
N LEU A 68 -9.19 -13.35 -4.49
CA LEU A 68 -9.51 -14.77 -4.60
C LEU A 68 -10.98 -15.04 -4.28
N ALA A 69 -11.52 -14.41 -3.23
CA ALA A 69 -12.93 -14.50 -2.88
C ALA A 69 -13.84 -13.96 -3.99
N ILE A 70 -13.51 -12.79 -4.55
CA ILE A 70 -14.28 -12.17 -5.65
C ILE A 70 -14.19 -13.01 -6.92
N GLY A 71 -13.01 -13.53 -7.27
CA GLY A 71 -12.83 -14.37 -8.45
C GLY A 71 -13.64 -15.67 -8.38
N LEU A 72 -13.62 -16.36 -7.23
CA LEU A 72 -14.44 -17.55 -7.02
C LEU A 72 -15.94 -17.21 -6.97
N GLY A 73 -16.31 -16.10 -6.32
CA GLY A 73 -17.69 -15.64 -6.23
C GLY A 73 -18.27 -15.29 -7.60
N LEU A 74 -17.54 -14.54 -8.43
CA LEU A 74 -17.97 -14.20 -9.79
C LEU A 74 -17.95 -15.43 -10.69
N GLY A 75 -16.91 -16.26 -10.66
CA GLY A 75 -16.86 -17.47 -11.49
C GLY A 75 -18.02 -18.43 -11.18
N GLY A 76 -18.19 -18.78 -9.91
CA GLY A 76 -19.28 -19.65 -9.45
C GLY A 76 -20.65 -19.00 -9.63
N GLY A 77 -20.79 -17.72 -9.32
CA GLY A 77 -22.04 -16.98 -9.49
C GLY A 77 -22.47 -16.90 -10.94
N THR A 78 -21.54 -16.65 -11.87
CA THR A 78 -21.85 -16.60 -13.30
C THR A 78 -22.22 -17.98 -13.84
N ALA A 79 -21.52 -19.04 -13.42
CA ALA A 79 -21.86 -20.41 -13.80
C ALA A 79 -23.25 -20.81 -13.29
N PHE A 80 -23.55 -20.50 -12.03
CA PHE A 80 -24.86 -20.77 -11.43
C PHE A 80 -25.97 -19.96 -12.11
N LEU A 81 -25.72 -18.69 -12.43
CA LEU A 81 -26.68 -17.84 -13.12
C LEU A 81 -26.95 -18.35 -14.55
N LEU A 82 -25.91 -18.76 -15.28
CA LEU A 82 -26.05 -19.37 -16.60
C LEU A 82 -26.85 -20.68 -16.53
N GLU A 83 -26.63 -21.52 -15.51
CA GLU A 83 -27.41 -22.74 -15.31
C GLU A 83 -28.87 -22.42 -14.97
N PHE A 84 -29.12 -21.43 -14.11
CA PHE A 84 -30.47 -21.03 -13.72
C PHE A 84 -31.27 -20.42 -14.89
N LEU A 85 -30.61 -19.69 -15.80
CA LEU A 85 -31.25 -19.15 -17.01
C LEU A 85 -31.35 -20.16 -18.16
N ASN A 86 -30.75 -21.35 -18.04
CA ASN A 86 -30.85 -22.39 -19.06
C ASN A 86 -32.01 -23.35 -18.75
N PRO A 87 -33.15 -23.28 -19.45
CA PRO A 87 -34.27 -24.21 -19.28
C PRO A 87 -34.01 -25.59 -19.92
N THR A 88 -32.78 -26.09 -19.90
CA THR A 88 -32.45 -27.40 -20.50
C THR A 88 -32.77 -28.52 -19.51
N LEU A 89 -33.85 -29.25 -19.74
CA LEU A 89 -34.16 -30.51 -19.06
C LEU A 89 -33.16 -31.57 -19.54
N ARG A 90 -32.15 -31.86 -18.71
CA ARG A 90 -31.10 -32.85 -19.01
C ARG A 90 -31.29 -34.18 -18.30
N ARG A 91 -32.22 -34.23 -17.33
CA ARG A 91 -32.49 -35.42 -16.52
C ARG A 91 -33.85 -35.98 -16.86
N ASP A 92 -33.86 -37.26 -17.17
CA ASP A 92 -35.03 -38.07 -17.51
C ASP A 92 -36.13 -37.92 -16.43
N GLU A 93 -35.73 -37.88 -15.16
CA GLU A 93 -36.61 -37.69 -13.98
C GLU A 93 -37.33 -36.32 -13.97
N GLN A 94 -36.70 -35.27 -14.51
CA GLN A 94 -37.33 -33.94 -14.62
C GLN A 94 -38.42 -33.94 -15.69
N ILE A 95 -38.22 -34.70 -16.78
CA ILE A 95 -39.15 -34.84 -17.90
C ILE A 95 -40.39 -35.63 -17.45
N GLU A 96 -40.22 -36.73 -16.71
CA GLU A 96 -41.36 -37.50 -16.18
C GLU A 96 -42.22 -36.70 -15.19
N THR A 97 -41.59 -35.86 -14.36
CA THR A 97 -42.30 -35.06 -13.34
C THR A 97 -43.06 -33.89 -13.95
N GLU A 98 -42.51 -33.20 -14.97
CA GLU A 98 -43.17 -32.07 -15.63
C GLU A 98 -44.26 -32.52 -16.61
N ILE A 99 -44.06 -33.64 -17.29
CA ILE A 99 -44.94 -34.12 -18.38
C ILE A 99 -45.93 -35.18 -17.87
N GLY A 100 -45.67 -35.80 -16.71
CA GLY A 100 -46.58 -36.75 -16.05
C GLY A 100 -46.71 -38.11 -16.75
N LEU A 101 -45.80 -38.42 -17.69
CA LEU A 101 -45.81 -39.62 -18.52
C LEU A 101 -44.50 -40.39 -18.36
N PRO A 102 -44.53 -41.72 -18.19
CA PRO A 102 -43.31 -42.53 -18.05
C PRO A 102 -42.52 -42.56 -19.37
N ILE A 103 -41.19 -42.45 -19.29
CA ILE A 103 -40.31 -42.48 -20.46
C ILE A 103 -40.22 -43.92 -20.98
N LEU A 104 -40.74 -44.14 -22.19
CA LEU A 104 -40.78 -45.46 -22.83
C LEU A 104 -39.46 -45.85 -23.53
N ALA A 105 -38.66 -44.86 -23.95
CA ALA A 105 -37.34 -45.06 -24.55
C ALA A 105 -36.52 -43.77 -24.51
N SER A 106 -35.22 -43.88 -24.22
CA SER A 106 -34.25 -42.78 -24.32
C SER A 106 -33.42 -42.96 -25.59
N ILE A 107 -33.47 -41.97 -26.49
CA ILE A 107 -32.71 -42.00 -27.75
C ILE A 107 -31.31 -41.44 -27.46
N PRO A 108 -30.24 -42.23 -27.65
CA PRO A 108 -28.90 -41.72 -27.46
C PRO A 108 -28.60 -40.58 -28.44
N PRO A 109 -27.91 -39.53 -27.99
CA PRO A 109 -27.58 -38.40 -28.85
C PRO A 109 -26.76 -38.87 -30.04
N LEU A 110 -27.27 -38.64 -31.25
CA LEU A 110 -26.59 -38.94 -32.50
C LEU A 110 -25.36 -38.03 -32.63
N GLU A 111 -24.19 -38.61 -32.91
CA GLU A 111 -22.95 -37.87 -33.12
C GLU A 111 -23.09 -36.93 -34.32
N GLN A 112 -23.32 -35.65 -34.06
CA GLN A 112 -23.38 -34.63 -35.10
C GLN A 112 -21.99 -34.40 -35.70
N PRO A 113 -21.80 -34.52 -37.03
CA PRO A 113 -20.55 -34.16 -37.68
C PRO A 113 -20.27 -32.66 -37.48
N GLY A 114 -19.33 -32.35 -36.58
CA GLY A 114 -19.04 -30.98 -36.13
C GLY A 114 -18.99 -30.79 -34.61
N ALA A 115 -19.53 -31.74 -33.84
CA ALA A 115 -19.43 -31.75 -32.37
C ALA A 115 -17.98 -31.83 -31.88
N GLU A 116 -17.14 -32.58 -32.60
CA GLU A 116 -15.68 -32.66 -32.41
C GLU A 116 -15.03 -31.27 -32.36
N LYS A 117 -15.36 -30.40 -33.33
CA LYS A 117 -14.76 -29.06 -33.43
C LYS A 117 -15.20 -28.15 -32.27
N LYS A 118 -16.47 -28.24 -31.85
CA LYS A 118 -16.97 -27.48 -30.68
C LYS A 118 -16.30 -27.92 -29.37
N LYS A 119 -16.06 -29.22 -29.18
CA LYS A 119 -15.34 -29.74 -28.01
C LYS A 119 -13.89 -29.24 -27.96
N TRP A 120 -13.18 -29.27 -29.09
CA TRP A 120 -11.80 -28.78 -29.17
C TRP A 120 -11.68 -27.26 -28.98
N ILE A 121 -12.61 -26.46 -29.52
CA ILE A 121 -12.64 -25.02 -29.29
C ILE A 121 -12.91 -24.71 -27.80
N GLY A 122 -13.81 -25.45 -27.15
CA GLY A 122 -14.05 -25.33 -25.71
C GLY A 122 -12.83 -25.69 -24.86
N LEU A 123 -12.11 -26.76 -25.21
CA LEU A 123 -10.85 -27.15 -24.56
C LEU A 123 -9.76 -26.08 -24.73
N ILE A 124 -9.58 -25.55 -25.94
CA ILE A 124 -8.61 -24.49 -26.22
C ILE A 124 -8.96 -23.23 -25.41
N ALA A 125 -10.24 -22.83 -25.37
CA ALA A 125 -10.68 -21.70 -24.58
C ALA A 125 -10.41 -21.91 -23.08
N PHE A 126 -10.66 -23.11 -22.55
CA PHE A 126 -10.40 -23.43 -21.15
C PHE A 126 -8.90 -23.39 -20.79
N VAL A 127 -8.06 -23.89 -21.70
CA VAL A 127 -6.60 -23.86 -21.56
C VAL A 127 -6.08 -22.41 -21.62
N VAL A 128 -6.56 -21.60 -22.55
CA VAL A 128 -6.18 -20.18 -22.66
C VAL A 128 -6.58 -19.39 -21.41
N VAL A 129 -7.78 -19.61 -20.88
CA VAL A 129 -8.24 -18.97 -19.65
C VAL A 129 -7.40 -19.42 -18.44
N SER A 130 -7.08 -20.71 -18.35
CA SER A 130 -6.21 -21.23 -17.27
C SER A 130 -4.80 -20.65 -17.35
N ILE A 131 -4.23 -20.50 -18.54
CA ILE A 131 -2.94 -19.85 -18.76
C ILE A 131 -3.00 -18.39 -18.32
N TYR A 132 -4.04 -17.65 -18.72
CA TYR A 132 -4.22 -16.24 -18.33
C TYR A 132 -4.40 -16.07 -16.81
N ALA A 133 -5.12 -16.98 -16.16
CA ALA A 133 -5.25 -17.02 -14.71
C ALA A 133 -3.90 -17.30 -14.04
N LEU A 134 -3.11 -18.23 -14.56
CA LEU A 134 -1.77 -18.55 -14.05
C LEU A 134 -0.78 -17.40 -14.25
N THR A 135 -0.84 -16.66 -15.36
CA THR A 135 0.04 -15.50 -15.57
C THR A 135 -0.30 -14.37 -14.62
N ILE A 136 -1.58 -14.07 -14.40
CA ILE A 136 -2.03 -13.09 -13.41
C ILE A 136 -1.63 -13.53 -12.00
N PHE A 137 -1.87 -14.80 -11.65
CA PHE A 137 -1.52 -15.35 -10.34
C PHE A 137 -0.01 -15.32 -10.10
N SER A 138 0.80 -15.67 -11.11
CA SER A 138 2.26 -15.63 -11.05
C SER A 138 2.79 -14.19 -10.96
N ALA A 139 2.25 -13.24 -11.74
CA ALA A 139 2.61 -11.83 -11.65
C ALA A 139 2.25 -11.23 -10.29
N PHE A 140 1.09 -11.59 -9.74
CA PHE A 140 0.63 -11.16 -8.42
C PHE A 140 1.43 -11.82 -7.29
N SER A 141 1.83 -13.09 -7.45
CA SER A 141 2.72 -13.81 -6.51
C SER A 141 4.15 -13.26 -6.55
N PHE A 142 4.65 -12.89 -7.74
CA PHE A 142 5.93 -12.20 -7.89
C PHE A 142 5.90 -10.81 -7.22
N PHE A 143 4.78 -10.10 -7.33
CA PHE A 143 4.53 -8.85 -6.60
C PHE A 143 4.54 -9.07 -5.08
N TYR A 144 4.01 -10.21 -4.61
CA TYR A 144 3.97 -10.59 -3.19
C TYR A 144 5.36 -10.88 -2.61
N LEU A 145 6.20 -11.65 -3.31
CA LEU A 145 7.52 -12.05 -2.80
C LEU A 145 8.57 -10.95 -2.90
N LYS A 146 8.50 -10.09 -3.92
CA LYS A 146 9.58 -9.15 -4.21
C LYS A 146 9.47 -7.83 -3.45
N GLY A 147 8.29 -7.52 -2.89
CA GLY A 147 8.03 -6.32 -2.11
C GLY A 147 7.99 -5.05 -2.98
N ILE A 148 7.11 -4.11 -2.61
CA ILE A 148 6.80 -2.88 -3.38
C ILE A 148 8.04 -2.10 -3.81
N ASN A 149 9.11 -2.10 -2.99
CA ASN A 149 10.35 -1.40 -3.29
C ASN A 149 11.07 -1.96 -4.52
N LYS A 150 11.17 -3.29 -4.66
CA LYS A 150 11.79 -3.88 -5.85
C LYS A 150 10.90 -3.77 -7.08
N THR A 151 9.58 -3.68 -6.93
CA THR A 151 8.66 -3.43 -8.04
C THR A 151 8.73 -1.98 -8.51
N LEU A 152 8.84 -1.02 -7.60
CA LEU A 152 9.12 0.39 -7.92
C LEU A 152 10.47 0.55 -8.62
N ASP A 153 11.51 -0.14 -8.16
CA ASP A 153 12.80 -0.17 -8.86
C ASP A 153 12.71 -0.83 -10.24
N PHE A 154 11.92 -1.90 -10.39
CA PHE A 154 11.71 -2.55 -11.69
C PHE A 154 10.93 -1.66 -12.66
N ILE A 155 9.91 -0.95 -12.18
CA ILE A 155 9.14 0.03 -12.95
C ILE A 155 10.04 1.22 -13.34
N LYS A 156 10.85 1.75 -12.42
CA LYS A 156 11.85 2.80 -12.74
C LYS A 156 12.90 2.33 -13.74
N THR A 157 13.37 1.09 -13.61
CA THR A 157 14.32 0.48 -14.54
C THR A 157 13.71 0.29 -15.94
N ILE A 158 12.42 -0.04 -16.03
CA ILE A 158 11.69 -0.14 -17.30
C ILE A 158 11.39 1.25 -17.90
N ILE A 159 11.16 2.26 -17.06
CA ILE A 159 10.76 3.62 -17.47
C ILE A 159 11.97 4.58 -17.66
N GLN A 160 13.20 4.13 -17.41
CA GLN A 160 14.43 4.92 -17.62
C GLN A 160 14.40 6.32 -16.98
N ILE A 161 14.03 6.40 -15.68
CA ILE A 161 14.30 7.54 -14.78
C ILE A 161 14.75 7.03 -13.41
#